data_AF-A0A1F3KIN1-F1
#
_entry.id   AF-A0A1F3KIN1-F1
#
_cell.length_a   1.000
_cell.length_b   1.000
_cell.length_c   1.000
_cell.angle_alpha   90.00
_cell.angle_beta   90.00
_cell.angle_gamma   90.00
#
_symmetry.space_group_name_H-M   'P 1'
#
loop_
_entity.id
_entity.type
_entity.pdbx_description
1 polymer ?
#
loop_
_entity_poly.entity_id
_entity_poly.type
_entity_poly.pdbx_seq_one_letter_code
_entity_poly.pdbx_strand_id
1 'polypeptide(L)'
;MTNRVYKSLFFITLLLFVISVTAVITISLKQKYQAEEIVRQAALGRGFAFVSQQLKLTSDQQEVFYELVDKYRKATDPFYQQLNTLQYEVADELSKAAPDTIQLNRLSDEISLVQSQIKKETNRHIINVKKICSNDQSAMLGQLYRSIIDESATCRGQGSGQGRGNGKGGPRHRYRGGN
;
A
#
# COMPACT_ATOMS: atom_id res chain seq x y z
N MET A 1 56.94 -38.49 2.11
CA MET A 1 56.33 -37.37 2.86
C MET A 1 55.26 -36.61 2.06
N THR A 2 55.36 -36.54 0.73
CA THR A 2 54.45 -35.84 -0.19
C THR A 2 52.98 -36.27 -0.14
N ASN A 3 52.69 -37.57 -0.02
CA ASN A 3 51.31 -38.10 -0.13
C ASN A 3 50.37 -37.63 1.01
N ARG A 4 50.88 -37.40 2.22
CA ARG A 4 50.08 -36.83 3.33
C ARG A 4 49.73 -35.37 3.10
N VAL A 5 50.64 -34.59 2.51
CA VAL A 5 50.46 -33.17 2.24
C VAL A 5 49.41 -32.97 1.13
N TYR A 6 49.47 -33.74 0.05
CA TYR A 6 48.45 -33.70 -1.01
C TYR A 6 47.07 -34.10 -0.51
N LYS A 7 46.99 -35.11 0.37
CA LYS A 7 45.71 -35.51 0.98
C LYS A 7 45.11 -34.39 1.84
N SER A 8 45.93 -33.72 2.67
CA SER A 8 45.48 -32.54 3.44
C SER A 8 45.08 -31.37 2.55
N LEU A 9 45.86 -31.04 1.51
CA LEU A 9 45.51 -29.95 0.58
C LEU A 9 44.22 -30.24 -0.19
N PHE A 10 43.99 -31.51 -0.57
CA PHE A 10 42.75 -31.95 -1.19
C PHE A 10 41.55 -31.77 -0.24
N PHE A 11 41.67 -32.16 1.04
CA PHE A 11 40.59 -31.95 2.01
C PHE A 11 40.31 -30.47 2.29
N ILE A 12 41.34 -29.62 2.34
CA ILE A 12 41.19 -28.17 2.53
C ILE A 12 40.49 -27.53 1.32
N THR A 13 40.91 -27.88 0.11
CA THR A 13 40.28 -27.38 -1.14
C THR A 13 38.84 -27.87 -1.27
N LEU A 14 38.56 -29.12 -0.92
CA LEU A 14 37.20 -29.68 -0.88
C LEU A 14 36.32 -28.94 0.14
N LEU A 15 36.83 -28.67 1.34
CA LEU A 15 36.11 -27.93 2.38
C LEU A 15 35.77 -26.51 1.91
N LEU A 16 36.73 -25.82 1.28
CA LEU A 16 36.55 -24.46 0.77
C LEU A 16 35.54 -24.42 -0.40
N PHE A 17 35.56 -25.45 -1.25
CA PHE A 17 34.56 -25.63 -2.30
C PHE A 17 33.15 -25.82 -1.73
N VAL A 18 32.98 -26.65 -0.70
CA VAL A 18 31.67 -26.86 -0.06
C VAL A 18 31.14 -25.55 0.54
N ILE A 19 31.97 -24.79 1.26
CA ILE A 19 31.55 -23.52 1.89
C ILE A 19 31.12 -22.49 0.83
N SER A 20 31.90 -22.35 -0.25
CA SER A 20 31.58 -21.41 -1.33
C SER A 20 30.31 -21.80 -2.08
N VAL A 21 30.11 -23.08 -2.41
CA VAL A 21 28.88 -23.58 -3.04
C VAL A 21 27.68 -23.34 -2.13
N THR A 22 27.80 -23.62 -0.83
CA THR A 22 26.71 -23.40 0.14
C THR A 22 26.34 -21.92 0.25
N ALA A 23 27.33 -21.03 0.25
CA ALA A 23 27.11 -19.58 0.26
C ALA A 23 26.37 -19.12 -1.01
N VAL A 24 26.79 -19.58 -2.20
CA VAL A 24 26.15 -19.23 -3.47
C VAL A 24 24.69 -19.71 -3.52
N ILE A 25 24.43 -20.94 -3.08
CA ILE A 25 23.06 -21.48 -3.00
C ILE A 25 22.21 -20.64 -2.05
N THR A 26 22.73 -20.34 -0.85
CA THR A 26 22.02 -19.55 0.16
C THR A 26 21.67 -18.15 -0.34
N ILE A 27 22.62 -17.47 -0.99
CA ILE A 27 22.41 -16.13 -1.56
C ILE A 27 21.38 -16.19 -2.69
N SER A 28 21.47 -17.18 -3.57
CA SER A 28 20.56 -17.33 -4.72
C SER A 28 19.11 -17.56 -4.27
N LEU A 29 18.90 -18.38 -3.24
CA LEU A 29 17.56 -18.62 -2.67
C LEU A 29 17.00 -17.37 -1.99
N LYS A 30 17.81 -16.68 -1.17
CA LYS A 30 17.41 -15.41 -0.53
C LYS A 30 17.08 -14.33 -1.56
N GLN A 31 17.86 -14.22 -2.64
CA GLN A 31 17.65 -13.23 -3.69
C GLN A 31 16.34 -13.47 -4.45
N LYS A 32 16.00 -14.73 -4.76
CA LYS A 32 14.70 -15.07 -5.37
C LYS A 32 13.54 -14.74 -4.44
N TYR A 33 13.64 -15.11 -3.17
CA TYR A 33 12.61 -14.81 -2.18
C TYR A 33 12.38 -13.31 -1.99
N GLN A 34 13.46 -12.53 -1.86
CA GLN A 34 13.37 -11.07 -1.75
C GLN A 34 12.80 -10.42 -3.01
N ALA A 35 13.16 -10.90 -4.20
CA ALA A 35 12.62 -10.38 -5.46
C ALA A 35 11.10 -10.60 -5.55
N GLU A 36 10.62 -11.79 -5.19
CA GLU A 36 9.18 -12.10 -5.18
C GLU A 36 8.44 -11.27 -4.13
N GLU A 37 9.02 -11.10 -2.93
CA GLU A 37 8.45 -10.27 -1.88
C GLU A 37 8.36 -8.79 -2.30
N ILE A 38 9.38 -8.23 -2.94
CA ILE A 38 9.36 -6.86 -3.47
C ILE A 38 8.23 -6.68 -4.49
N VAL A 39 8.04 -7.65 -5.39
CA VAL A 39 6.96 -7.61 -6.40
C VAL A 39 5.59 -7.68 -5.72
N ARG A 40 5.40 -8.55 -4.73
CA ARG A 40 4.15 -8.65 -3.97
C ARG A 40 3.87 -7.37 -3.17
N GLN A 41 4.88 -6.80 -2.51
CA GLN A 41 4.79 -5.52 -1.81
C GLN A 41 4.43 -4.35 -2.73
N ALA A 42 5.01 -4.31 -3.93
CA ALA A 42 4.63 -3.32 -4.94
C ALA A 42 3.16 -3.48 -5.37
N ALA A 43 2.68 -4.72 -5.56
CA ALA A 43 1.31 -5.01 -5.98
C ALA A 43 0.25 -4.65 -4.90
N LEU A 44 0.60 -4.73 -3.61
CA LEU A 44 -0.27 -4.38 -2.48
C LEU A 44 -0.58 -2.88 -2.38
N GLY A 45 0.20 -2.03 -3.04
CA GLY A 45 0.05 -0.60 -2.93
C GLY A 45 0.52 -0.06 -1.58
N ARG A 46 0.85 1.24 -1.56
CA ARG A 46 1.57 1.89 -0.46
C ARG A 46 0.88 1.75 0.91
N GLY A 47 -0.45 1.83 0.96
CA GLY A 47 -1.21 1.72 2.21
C GLY A 47 -1.12 0.33 2.85
N PHE A 48 -1.37 -0.74 2.09
CA PHE A 48 -1.33 -2.11 2.64
C PHE A 48 0.11 -2.57 2.90
N ALA A 49 1.07 -2.15 2.07
CA ALA A 49 2.49 -2.40 2.34
C ALA A 49 2.93 -1.75 3.68
N PHE A 50 2.51 -0.51 3.93
CA PHE A 50 2.76 0.19 5.19
C PHE A 50 2.14 -0.57 6.38
N VAL A 51 0.88 -0.98 6.29
CA VAL A 51 0.23 -1.76 7.37
C VAL A 51 0.97 -3.06 7.64
N SER A 52 1.31 -3.83 6.61
CA SER A 52 2.05 -5.09 6.77
C SER A 52 3.41 -4.88 7.45
N GLN A 53 4.11 -3.80 7.09
CA GLN A 53 5.42 -3.48 7.65
C GLN A 53 5.32 -3.03 9.11
N GLN A 54 4.36 -2.18 9.44
CA GLN A 54 4.17 -1.68 10.80
C GLN A 54 3.78 -2.81 11.76
N LEU A 55 2.90 -3.72 11.33
CA LEU A 55 2.51 -4.89 12.12
C LEU A 55 3.60 -5.95 12.25
N LYS A 56 4.69 -5.84 11.47
CA LYS A 56 5.78 -6.83 11.41
C LYS A 56 5.23 -8.24 11.26
N LEU A 57 4.32 -8.42 10.30
CA LEU A 57 3.71 -9.72 10.03
C LEU A 57 4.80 -10.75 9.71
N THR A 58 4.65 -11.97 10.23
CA THR A 58 5.52 -13.10 9.85
C THR A 58 5.28 -13.48 8.40
N SER A 59 6.19 -14.26 7.80
CA SER A 59 6.03 -14.71 6.41
C SER A 59 4.71 -15.46 6.18
N ASP A 60 4.32 -16.35 7.10
CA ASP A 60 3.05 -17.08 7.03
C ASP A 60 1.84 -16.14 7.15
N GLN A 61 1.91 -15.13 8.05
CA GLN A 61 0.86 -14.12 8.18
C GLN A 61 0.77 -13.22 6.95
N GLN A 62 1.89 -12.88 6.32
CA GLN A 62 1.95 -12.04 5.13
C GLN A 62 1.27 -12.71 3.94
N GLU A 63 1.46 -14.01 3.75
CA GLU A 63 0.81 -14.75 2.67
C GLU A 63 -0.72 -14.65 2.77
N VAL A 64 -1.27 -14.95 3.96
CA VAL A 64 -2.71 -14.83 4.21
C VAL A 64 -3.18 -13.37 4.14
N PHE A 65 -2.37 -12.42 4.61
CA PHE A 65 -2.68 -11.00 4.52
C PHE A 65 -2.84 -10.56 3.06
N TYR A 66 -2.00 -11.04 2.14
CA TYR A 66 -2.07 -10.67 0.72
C TYR A 66 -3.34 -11.19 0.05
N GLU A 67 -3.77 -12.42 0.38
CA GLU A 67 -5.07 -12.95 -0.07
C GLU A 67 -6.25 -12.13 0.47
N LEU A 68 -6.18 -11.71 1.74
CA LEU A 68 -7.20 -10.86 2.34
C LEU A 68 -7.26 -9.47 1.69
N VAL A 69 -6.13 -8.92 1.24
CA VAL A 69 -6.08 -7.66 0.50
C VAL A 69 -6.65 -7.82 -0.90
N ASP A 70 -6.30 -8.88 -1.63
CA ASP A 70 -6.86 -9.17 -2.95
C ASP A 70 -8.38 -9.34 -2.89
N LYS A 71 -8.88 -10.11 -1.92
CA LYS A 71 -10.31 -10.29 -1.69
C LYS A 71 -11.02 -8.97 -1.36
N TYR A 72 -10.40 -8.12 -0.55
CA TYR A 72 -10.94 -6.80 -0.23
C TYR A 72 -11.04 -5.90 -1.46
N ARG A 73 -9.99 -5.86 -2.29
CA ARG A 73 -9.98 -5.08 -3.54
C ARG A 73 -11.06 -5.55 -4.50
N LYS A 74 -11.12 -6.85 -4.77
CA LYS A 74 -12.19 -7.43 -5.60
C LYS A 74 -13.60 -7.07 -5.12
N ALA A 75 -13.80 -6.97 -3.79
CA ALA A 75 -15.07 -6.59 -3.21
C ALA A 75 -15.35 -5.07 -3.24
N THR A 76 -14.32 -4.23 -3.30
CA THR A 76 -14.47 -2.76 -3.17
C THR A 76 -14.24 -1.99 -4.46
N ASP A 77 -13.46 -2.51 -5.40
CA ASP A 77 -13.16 -1.86 -6.68
C ASP A 77 -14.42 -1.46 -7.45
N PRO A 78 -15.49 -2.29 -7.54
CA PRO A 78 -16.73 -1.87 -8.20
C PRO A 78 -17.41 -0.68 -7.51
N PHE A 79 -17.36 -0.62 -6.17
CA PHE A 79 -17.92 0.49 -5.41
C PHE A 79 -17.11 1.78 -5.61
N TYR A 80 -15.77 1.70 -5.69
CA TYR A 80 -14.95 2.87 -6.01
C TYR A 80 -15.19 3.38 -7.43
N GLN A 81 -15.37 2.48 -8.41
CA GLN A 81 -15.75 2.86 -9.77
C GLN A 81 -17.12 3.56 -9.81
N GLN A 82 -18.11 3.01 -9.08
CA GLN A 82 -19.42 3.63 -8.95
C GLN A 82 -19.35 5.00 -8.27
N LEU A 83 -18.58 5.11 -7.18
CA LEU A 83 -18.37 6.37 -6.46
C LEU A 83 -17.77 7.44 -7.37
N ASN A 84 -16.76 7.10 -8.17
CA ASN A 84 -16.16 8.03 -9.13
C ASN A 84 -17.17 8.46 -10.19
N THR A 85 -17.99 7.54 -10.71
CA THR A 85 -19.04 7.85 -11.68
C THR A 85 -20.03 8.86 -11.12
N LEU A 86 -20.53 8.62 -9.91
CA LEU A 86 -21.45 9.55 -9.22
C LEU A 86 -20.81 10.92 -8.97
N GLN A 87 -19.52 10.96 -8.64
CA GLN A 87 -18.80 12.23 -8.46
C GLN A 87 -18.67 13.02 -9.78
N TYR A 88 -18.49 12.34 -10.91
CA TYR A 88 -18.53 12.98 -12.23
C TYR A 88 -19.93 13.52 -12.54
N GLU A 89 -20.99 12.76 -12.25
CA GLU A 89 -22.36 13.24 -12.44
C GLU A 89 -22.68 14.48 -11.59
N VAL A 90 -22.17 14.55 -10.36
CA VAL A 90 -22.26 15.75 -9.51
C VAL A 90 -21.52 16.92 -10.16
N ALA A 91 -20.30 16.70 -10.65
CA ALA A 91 -19.51 17.74 -11.31
C ALA A 91 -20.21 18.27 -12.58
N ASP A 92 -20.78 17.37 -13.37
CA ASP A 92 -21.52 17.70 -14.59
C ASP A 92 -22.78 18.50 -14.24
N GLU A 93 -23.54 18.12 -13.22
CA GLU A 93 -24.72 18.85 -12.76
C GLU A 93 -24.38 20.27 -12.30
N LEU A 94 -23.32 20.41 -11.50
CA LEU A 94 -22.85 21.71 -11.01
C LEU A 94 -22.31 22.61 -12.13
N SER A 95 -21.92 22.04 -13.27
CA SER A 95 -21.42 22.80 -14.43
C SER A 95 -22.53 23.43 -15.29
N LYS A 96 -23.80 23.04 -15.06
CA LYS A 96 -24.94 23.57 -15.81
C LYS A 96 -25.22 25.03 -15.44
N ALA A 97 -25.78 25.79 -16.39
CA ALA A 97 -26.17 27.18 -16.17
C ALA A 97 -27.23 27.34 -15.05
N ALA A 98 -28.08 26.33 -14.87
CA ALA A 98 -29.03 26.23 -13.77
C ALA A 98 -29.00 24.80 -13.21
N PRO A 99 -28.19 24.52 -12.17
CA PRO A 99 -28.12 23.20 -11.54
C PRO A 99 -29.43 22.79 -10.87
N ASP A 100 -29.82 21.53 -11.00
CA ASP A 100 -30.97 20.94 -10.33
C ASP A 100 -30.60 20.43 -8.93
N THR A 101 -31.14 21.10 -7.91
CA THR A 101 -30.90 20.77 -6.51
C THR A 101 -31.53 19.44 -6.08
N ILE A 102 -32.62 19.00 -6.72
CA ILE A 102 -33.24 17.69 -6.46
C ILE A 102 -32.30 16.59 -6.96
N GLN A 103 -31.73 16.77 -8.16
CA GLN A 103 -30.76 15.84 -8.73
C GLN A 103 -29.49 15.76 -7.87
N LEU A 104 -28.95 16.89 -7.41
CA LEU A 104 -27.77 16.93 -6.53
C LEU A 104 -28.00 16.23 -5.18
N ASN A 105 -29.19 16.39 -4.58
CA ASN A 105 -29.54 15.70 -3.34
C ASN A 105 -29.62 14.18 -3.57
N ARG A 106 -30.24 13.75 -4.67
CA ARG A 106 -30.31 12.33 -5.05
C ARG A 106 -28.91 11.72 -5.23
N LEU A 107 -28.03 12.39 -5.96
CA LEU A 107 -26.65 11.96 -6.16
C LEU A 107 -25.88 11.87 -4.83
N SER A 108 -26.12 12.81 -3.91
CA SER A 108 -25.50 12.82 -2.58
C SER A 108 -25.95 11.62 -1.71
N ASP A 109 -27.23 11.25 -1.78
CA ASP A 109 -27.77 10.07 -1.11
C ASP A 109 -27.16 8.79 -1.69
N GLU A 110 -27.06 8.67 -3.02
CA GLU A 110 -26.44 7.54 -3.70
C GLU A 110 -24.95 7.40 -3.34
N ILE A 111 -24.20 8.50 -3.33
CA ILE A 111 -22.80 8.54 -2.89
C ILE A 111 -22.67 8.02 -1.45
N SER A 112 -23.55 8.46 -0.55
CA SER A 112 -23.55 8.04 0.86
C SER A 112 -23.81 6.55 1.02
N LEU A 113 -24.72 5.98 0.23
CA LEU A 113 -24.98 4.54 0.19
C LEU A 113 -23.74 3.76 -0.26
N VAL A 114 -23.07 4.18 -1.34
CA VAL A 114 -21.85 3.53 -1.85
C VAL A 114 -20.72 3.60 -0.83
N GLN A 115 -20.50 4.77 -0.22
CA GLN A 115 -19.50 4.93 0.84
C GLN A 115 -19.78 4.03 2.05
N SER A 116 -21.05 3.82 2.40
CA SER A 116 -21.45 2.89 3.45
C SER A 116 -21.05 1.44 3.11
N GLN A 117 -21.22 1.01 1.86
CA GLN A 117 -20.79 -0.32 1.43
C GLN A 117 -19.28 -0.50 1.52
N ILE A 118 -18.50 0.48 1.05
CA ILE A 118 -17.04 0.47 1.18
C ILE A 118 -16.63 0.32 2.66
N LYS A 119 -17.23 1.11 3.57
CA LYS A 119 -16.93 1.02 5.01
C LYS A 119 -17.25 -0.35 5.61
N LYS A 120 -18.35 -0.98 5.20
CA LYS A 120 -18.70 -2.35 5.64
C LYS A 120 -17.65 -3.36 5.18
N GLU A 121 -17.19 -3.26 3.94
CA GLU A 121 -16.11 -4.08 3.41
C GLU A 121 -14.78 -3.86 4.15
N THR A 122 -14.44 -2.60 4.44
CA THR A 122 -13.25 -2.25 5.22
C THR A 122 -13.31 -2.86 6.62
N ASN A 123 -14.45 -2.74 7.31
CA ASN A 123 -14.63 -3.37 8.62
C ASN A 123 -14.44 -4.88 8.55
N ARG A 124 -15.01 -5.54 7.52
CA ARG A 124 -14.85 -6.98 7.31
C ARG A 124 -13.39 -7.37 7.06
N HIS A 125 -12.67 -6.60 6.24
CA HIS A 125 -11.24 -6.82 6.00
C HIS A 125 -10.44 -6.71 7.30
N ILE A 126 -10.62 -5.63 8.08
CA ILE A 126 -9.92 -5.43 9.36
C ILE A 126 -10.20 -6.57 10.34
N ILE A 127 -11.46 -7.03 10.45
CA ILE A 127 -11.82 -8.18 11.30
C ILE A 127 -11.07 -9.44 10.85
N ASN A 128 -10.93 -9.68 9.54
CA ASN A 128 -10.22 -10.84 9.05
C ASN A 128 -8.70 -10.74 9.27
N VAL A 129 -8.11 -9.55 9.09
CA VAL A 129 -6.69 -9.32 9.42
C VAL A 129 -6.44 -9.54 10.91
N LYS A 130 -7.35 -9.09 11.78
CA LYS A 130 -7.24 -9.35 13.23
C LYS A 130 -7.16 -10.83 13.59
N LYS A 131 -7.77 -11.74 12.81
CA LYS A 131 -7.77 -13.18 13.09
C LYS A 131 -6.40 -13.82 12.87
N ILE A 132 -5.56 -13.25 12.01
CA ILE A 132 -4.21 -13.75 11.74
C ILE A 132 -3.15 -13.08 12.62
N CYS A 133 -3.49 -11.96 13.26
CA CYS A 133 -2.60 -11.21 14.15
C CYS A 133 -2.48 -11.86 15.54
N SER A 134 -1.32 -11.69 16.17
CA SER A 134 -1.16 -11.89 17.62
C SER A 134 -1.89 -10.79 18.42
N ASN A 135 -1.99 -10.97 19.73
CA ASN A 135 -2.62 -9.97 20.63
C ASN A 135 -1.98 -8.58 20.49
N ASP A 136 -0.65 -8.51 20.49
CA ASP A 136 0.09 -7.24 20.35
C ASP A 136 -0.11 -6.62 18.97
N GLN A 137 -0.07 -7.42 17.91
CA GLN A 137 -0.32 -6.97 16.54
C GLN A 137 -1.77 -6.45 16.38
N SER A 138 -2.75 -7.09 17.02
CA SER A 138 -4.15 -6.67 16.97
C SER A 138 -4.39 -5.33 17.67
N ALA A 139 -3.70 -5.07 18.78
CA ALA A 139 -3.72 -3.78 19.46
C ALA A 139 -3.08 -2.69 18.58
N MET A 140 -1.93 -2.97 17.96
CA MET A 140 -1.26 -2.06 17.05
C MET A 140 -2.10 -1.74 15.79
N LEU A 141 -2.76 -2.75 15.22
CA LEU A 141 -3.67 -2.57 14.08
C LEU A 141 -4.81 -1.59 14.41
N GLY A 142 -5.35 -1.65 15.63
CA GLY A 142 -6.35 -0.69 16.09
C GLY A 142 -5.84 0.75 16.16
N GLN A 143 -4.59 0.95 16.59
CA GLN A 143 -3.94 2.26 16.65
C GLN A 143 -3.65 2.81 15.25
N LEU A 144 -3.11 1.96 14.36
CA LEU A 144 -2.89 2.28 12.94
C LEU A 144 -4.16 2.74 12.24
N TYR A 145 -5.27 2.04 12.47
CA TYR A 145 -6.52 2.42 11.84
C TYR A 145 -7.02 3.80 12.31
N ARG A 146 -6.85 4.11 13.60
CA ARG A 146 -7.18 5.44 14.14
C ARG A 146 -6.30 6.53 13.53
N SER A 147 -4.99 6.31 13.44
CA SER A 147 -4.09 7.31 12.86
C SER A 147 -4.40 7.60 11.40
N ILE A 148 -4.77 6.57 10.62
CA ILE A 148 -5.18 6.75 9.21
C ILE A 148 -6.46 7.60 9.12
N ILE A 149 -7.43 7.37 10.01
CA ILE A 149 -8.65 8.18 10.05
C ILE A 149 -8.32 9.64 10.41
N ASP A 150 -7.49 9.85 11.44
CA ASP A 150 -7.12 11.19 11.91
C ASP A 150 -6.31 11.98 10.86
N GLU A 151 -5.41 11.30 10.13
CA GLU A 151 -4.68 11.89 9.00
C GLU A 151 -5.63 12.25 7.85
N SER A 152 -6.58 11.36 7.52
CA SER A 152 -7.60 11.66 6.51
C SER A 152 -8.53 12.82 6.91
N ALA A 153 -8.71 13.04 8.22
CA ALA A 153 -9.49 14.16 8.75
C ALA A 153 -8.70 15.49 8.71
N THR A 154 -7.39 15.45 8.96
CA THR A 154 -6.52 16.64 8.92
C THR A 154 -6.17 17.08 7.48
N CYS A 155 -6.17 16.17 6.51
CA CYS A 155 -5.96 16.49 5.08
C CYS A 155 -7.18 17.10 4.37
N ARG A 156 -8.30 17.38 5.05
CA ARG A 156 -9.50 18.03 4.47
C ARG A 156 -9.31 19.50 4.02
N GLY A 157 -8.10 20.04 4.07
CA GLY A 157 -7.80 21.43 3.69
C GLY A 157 -6.58 21.65 2.80
N GLN A 158 -5.89 20.61 2.33
CA GLN A 158 -4.67 20.81 1.53
C GLN A 158 -4.79 20.10 0.19
N GLY A 159 -5.50 20.75 -0.73
CA GLY A 159 -5.49 20.42 -2.14
C GLY A 159 -4.06 20.43 -2.67
N SER A 160 -3.44 19.26 -2.74
CA SER A 160 -2.30 19.02 -3.62
C SER A 160 -2.85 18.87 -5.03
N GLY A 161 -3.29 20.00 -5.58
CA GLY A 161 -3.59 20.14 -6.99
C GLY A 161 -2.32 19.83 -7.77
N GLN A 162 -2.15 18.58 -8.17
CA GLN A 162 -1.10 18.16 -9.07
C GLN A 162 -1.53 18.54 -10.48
N GLY A 163 -1.55 19.86 -10.72
CA GLY A 163 -1.70 20.45 -12.03
C GLY A 163 -0.52 19.99 -12.88
N ARG A 164 -0.80 19.07 -13.81
CA ARG A 164 0.06 18.78 -14.95
C ARG A 164 0.06 20.02 -15.86
N GLY A 165 0.82 21.04 -15.48
CA GLY A 165 1.03 22.26 -16.27
C GLY A 165 2.49 22.35 -16.67
N ASN A 166 2.79 22.01 -17.92
CA ASN A 166 4.03 22.38 -18.59
C ASN A 166 4.10 23.91 -18.70
N GLY A 167 4.64 24.58 -17.67
CA GLY A 167 4.81 26.02 -17.62
C GLY A 167 6.23 26.37 -17.24
N LYS A 168 7.03 26.79 -18.24
CA LYS A 168 8.40 27.27 -18.10
C LYS A 168 8.52 28.29 -16.97
N GLY A 169 9.51 28.09 -16.09
CA GLY A 169 9.79 28.96 -14.96
C GLY A 169 10.07 30.41 -15.37
N GLY A 170 9.36 31.34 -14.73
CA GLY A 170 9.70 32.76 -14.69
C GLY A 170 10.16 33.13 -13.28
N PRO A 171 11.24 33.93 -13.11
CA PRO A 171 11.72 34.31 -11.78
C PRO A 171 10.69 35.19 -11.05
N ARG A 172 10.31 34.78 -9.84
CA ARG A 172 9.47 35.59 -8.93
C ARG A 172 10.30 36.79 -8.43
N HIS A 173 10.08 37.96 -9.02
CA HIS A 173 10.51 39.24 -8.47
C HIS A 173 9.81 39.48 -7.13
N ARG A 174 10.59 39.46 -6.04
CA ARG A 174 10.16 39.82 -4.69
C ARG A 174 10.28 41.34 -4.55
N TYR A 175 9.18 42.07 -4.70
CA TYR A 175 9.16 43.48 -4.34
C TYR A 175 9.28 43.62 -2.82
N ARG A 176 10.38 44.25 -2.41
CA ARG A 176 10.65 44.76 -1.06
C ARG A 176 10.08 46.18 -1.01
N GLY A 177 8.92 46.35 -0.40
CA GLY A 177 8.33 47.66 -0.15
C GLY A 177 9.11 48.38 0.94
N GLY A 178 9.55 49.60 0.64
CA GLY A 178 10.08 50.58 1.58
C GLY A 178 9.34 51.91 1.37
N ASN A 179 9.19 52.62 2.49
CA ASN A 179 8.44 53.85 2.77
C ASN A 179 6.93 53.72 2.89
#